data_AF-A0A2G2K889-F1
#
_entry.id   AF-A0A2G2K889-F1
#
_cell.length_a   1.000
_cell.length_b   1.000
_cell.length_c   1.000
_cell.angle_alpha   90.00
_cell.angle_beta   90.00
_cell.angle_gamma   90.00
#
_symmetry.space_group_name_H-M   'P 1'
#
loop_
_entity.id
_entity.type
_entity.pdbx_description
1 polymer ?
#
loop_
_entity_poly.entity_id
_entity_poly.type
_entity_poly.pdbx_seq_one_letter_code
_entity_poly.pdbx_strand_id
1 'polypeptide(L)'
;MLRRGGELDGARILSPAIVRLAATNHTGLQPNDLWNYAREMRGWDEFPAFLGLGFFMRGTGICPTYLGSMASPGTFGGVGAGSTLFWIDPERDVTFVCLTSGALEESYSMDRFQRLSDLVLAAVVD
;
A
#
# COMPACT_ATOMS: atom_id res chain seq x y z
N MET A 1 -9.53 13.19 0.84
CA MET A 1 -8.75 13.78 -0.26
C MET A 1 -8.38 12.75 -1.34
N LEU A 2 -7.39 11.88 -1.14
CA LEU A 2 -6.90 10.97 -2.20
C LEU A 2 -7.97 10.00 -2.73
N ARG A 3 -8.71 9.32 -1.84
CA ARG A 3 -9.85 8.45 -2.23
C ARG A 3 -10.90 9.17 -3.09
N ARG A 4 -11.13 10.46 -2.82
CA ARG A 4 -12.10 11.31 -3.53
C ARG A 4 -11.48 12.03 -4.74
N GLY A 5 -10.41 11.48 -5.32
CA GLY A 5 -9.76 12.04 -6.51
C GLY A 5 -9.22 13.47 -6.32
N GLY A 6 -8.78 13.81 -5.11
CA GLY A 6 -8.14 15.10 -4.82
C GLY A 6 -9.01 16.12 -4.09
N GLU A 7 -10.26 15.78 -3.76
CA GLU A 7 -11.19 16.67 -3.06
C GLU A 7 -11.22 16.42 -1.55
N LEU A 8 -11.23 17.51 -0.77
CA LEU A 8 -11.43 17.49 0.67
C LEU A 8 -12.44 18.60 1.03
N ASP A 9 -13.52 18.24 1.72
CA ASP A 9 -14.52 19.18 2.24
C ASP A 9 -15.05 20.18 1.20
N GLY A 10 -15.29 19.70 -0.03
CA GLY A 10 -15.79 20.51 -1.15
C GLY A 10 -14.72 21.34 -1.87
N ALA A 11 -13.48 21.39 -1.36
CA ALA A 11 -12.36 22.04 -2.02
C ALA A 11 -11.54 21.05 -2.85
N ARG A 12 -11.23 21.41 -4.10
CA ARG A 12 -10.32 20.65 -4.96
C ARG A 12 -8.88 21.02 -4.66
N ILE A 13 -8.18 20.16 -3.92
CA ILE A 13 -6.76 20.34 -3.55
C ILE A 13 -5.85 19.80 -4.65
N LEU A 14 -6.17 18.64 -5.20
CA LEU A 14 -5.47 18.02 -6.33
C LEU A 14 -6.44 17.74 -7.48
N SER A 15 -5.93 17.78 -8.71
CA SER A 15 -6.71 17.31 -9.85
C SER A 15 -6.81 15.78 -9.79
N PRO A 16 -7.94 15.18 -10.22
CA PRO A 16 -8.06 13.72 -10.27
C PRO A 16 -7.02 13.08 -11.19
N ALA A 17 -6.56 13.82 -12.21
CA ALA A 17 -5.51 13.37 -13.12
C ALA A 17 -4.16 13.20 -12.40
N ILE A 18 -3.78 14.12 -11.50
CA ILE A 18 -2.55 14.00 -10.71
C ILE A 18 -2.63 12.81 -9.75
N VAL A 19 -3.78 12.62 -9.08
CA VAL A 19 -3.96 11.48 -8.17
C VAL A 19 -3.81 10.16 -8.93
N ARG A 20 -4.44 10.02 -10.11
CA ARG A 20 -4.28 8.83 -10.97
C ARG A 20 -2.84 8.61 -11.42
N LEU A 21 -2.16 9.67 -11.88
CA LEU A 21 -0.77 9.57 -12.31
C LEU A 21 0.15 9.09 -11.17
N ALA A 22 -0.05 9.62 -9.96
CA ALA A 22 0.72 9.23 -8.79
C ALA A 22 0.43 7.78 -8.36
N ALA A 23 -0.83 7.35 -8.43
CA ALA A 23 -1.29 6.01 -8.09
C ALA A 23 -1.31 5.05 -9.30
N THR A 24 -0.34 5.16 -10.20
CA THR A 24 -0.14 4.21 -11.32
C THR A 24 1.17 3.46 -11.11
N ASN A 25 1.21 2.15 -11.39
CA ASN A 25 2.46 1.39 -11.35
C ASN A 25 3.41 1.85 -12.46
N HIS A 26 4.53 2.47 -12.10
CA HIS A 26 5.57 2.95 -13.01
C HIS A 26 6.74 1.97 -13.17
N THR A 27 6.75 0.89 -12.38
CA THR A 27 7.83 -0.13 -12.37
C THR A 27 7.48 -1.41 -13.13
N GLY A 28 6.23 -1.56 -13.59
CA GLY A 28 5.78 -2.80 -14.22
C GLY A 28 5.97 -4.00 -13.30
N LEU A 29 6.67 -5.04 -13.79
CA LEU A 29 7.02 -6.25 -13.04
C LEU A 29 8.50 -6.30 -12.64
N GLN A 30 9.21 -5.17 -12.64
CA GLN A 30 10.61 -5.13 -12.21
C GLN A 30 10.75 -5.59 -10.76
N PRO A 31 11.86 -6.29 -10.43
CA PRO A 31 12.07 -6.85 -9.10
C PRO A 31 12.14 -5.76 -8.03
N ASN A 32 11.70 -6.11 -6.83
CA ASN A 32 11.74 -5.22 -5.68
C ASN A 32 13.09 -5.25 -4.97
N ASP A 33 14.10 -4.61 -5.58
CA ASP A 33 15.46 -4.60 -5.03
C ASP A 33 15.58 -3.92 -3.65
N LEU A 34 14.64 -3.01 -3.32
CA LEU A 34 14.54 -2.38 -2.00
C LEU A 34 14.35 -3.43 -0.88
N TRP A 35 13.74 -4.56 -1.21
CA TRP A 35 13.40 -5.63 -0.28
C TRP A 35 14.31 -6.86 -0.39
N ASN A 36 15.44 -6.78 -1.11
CA ASN A 36 16.37 -7.90 -1.24
C ASN A 36 16.91 -8.39 0.11
N TYR A 37 17.20 -7.47 1.05
CA TYR A 37 17.66 -7.84 2.39
C TYR A 37 16.62 -8.70 3.13
N ALA A 38 15.34 -8.34 3.04
CA ALA A 38 14.27 -9.07 3.69
C ALA A 38 13.99 -10.38 2.97
N ARG A 39 14.06 -10.40 1.63
CA ARG A 39 13.94 -11.66 0.87
C ARG A 39 14.97 -12.68 1.33
N GLU A 40 16.23 -12.29 1.43
CA GLU A 40 17.32 -13.16 1.90
C GLU A 40 17.11 -13.59 3.35
N MET A 41 16.78 -12.66 4.24
CA MET A 41 16.56 -12.94 5.67
C MET A 41 15.33 -13.84 5.92
N ARG A 42 14.27 -13.66 5.13
CA ARG A 42 12.96 -14.30 5.31
C ARG A 42 12.76 -15.53 4.40
N GLY A 43 13.63 -15.73 3.41
CA GLY A 43 13.51 -16.79 2.41
C GLY A 43 12.36 -16.56 1.43
N TRP A 44 12.03 -15.31 1.09
CA TRP A 44 10.97 -14.99 0.15
C TRP A 44 11.44 -15.08 -1.31
N ASP A 45 10.53 -15.54 -2.17
CA ASP A 45 10.72 -15.48 -3.62
C ASP A 45 10.87 -14.04 -4.12
N GLU A 46 11.30 -13.90 -5.36
CA GLU A 46 11.25 -12.61 -6.05
C GLU A 46 9.82 -12.12 -6.22
N PHE A 47 9.62 -10.83 -5.97
CA PHE A 47 8.34 -10.18 -6.19
C PHE A 47 8.52 -8.79 -6.81
N PRO A 48 7.51 -8.30 -7.56
CA PRO A 48 7.57 -6.99 -8.19
C PRO A 48 7.60 -5.82 -7.19
N ALA A 49 8.21 -4.71 -7.58
CA ALA A 49 8.29 -3.50 -6.76
C ALA A 49 6.96 -2.79 -6.58
N PHE A 50 6.16 -2.70 -7.65
CA PHE A 50 4.87 -2.01 -7.71
C PHE A 50 4.92 -0.62 -7.08
N LEU A 51 5.65 0.30 -7.70
CA LEU A 51 5.79 1.67 -7.21
C LEU A 51 5.04 2.68 -8.08
N GLY A 52 4.29 3.55 -7.41
CA GLY A 52 3.75 4.79 -7.95
C GLY A 52 4.70 5.97 -7.80
N LEU A 53 4.25 7.17 -8.14
CA LEU A 53 5.02 8.39 -7.85
C LEU A 53 4.81 8.77 -6.38
N GLY A 54 5.68 8.25 -5.52
CA GLY A 54 5.65 8.49 -4.07
C GLY A 54 4.74 7.54 -3.28
N PHE A 55 4.21 6.49 -3.91
CA PHE A 55 3.36 5.48 -3.26
C PHE A 55 3.88 4.07 -3.50
N PHE A 56 3.72 3.21 -2.49
CA PHE A 56 3.70 1.77 -2.70
C PHE A 56 2.32 1.38 -3.24
N MET A 57 2.29 0.52 -4.24
CA MET A 57 1.07 0.00 -4.85
C MET A 57 0.89 -1.48 -4.47
N ARG A 58 -0.35 -1.96 -4.40
CA ARG A 58 -0.63 -3.37 -4.14
C ARG A 58 -0.23 -4.26 -5.32
N GLY A 59 -0.54 -3.82 -6.54
CA GLY A 59 -0.32 -4.56 -7.77
C GLY A 59 -1.04 -5.91 -7.81
N THR A 60 -0.61 -6.78 -8.71
CA THR A 60 -1.25 -8.09 -8.96
C THR A 60 -0.47 -9.24 -8.32
N GLY A 61 -1.13 -10.38 -8.13
CA GLY A 61 -0.51 -11.58 -7.56
C GLY A 61 -0.46 -11.59 -6.02
N ILE A 62 0.05 -12.68 -5.45
CA ILE A 62 0.21 -12.87 -4.00
C ILE A 62 1.69 -12.79 -3.69
N CYS A 63 2.11 -11.72 -3.03
CA CYS A 63 3.49 -11.45 -2.62
C CYS A 63 3.50 -10.71 -1.27
N PRO A 64 4.65 -10.63 -0.60
CA PRO A 64 4.80 -9.85 0.63
C PRO A 64 4.38 -8.38 0.41
N THR A 65 3.46 -7.88 1.22
CA THR A 65 2.96 -6.49 1.11
C THR A 65 2.33 -5.98 2.39
N TYR A 66 2.50 -4.69 2.68
CA TYR A 66 1.81 -4.02 3.78
C TYR A 66 0.31 -3.84 3.53
N LEU A 67 -0.10 -3.78 2.26
CA LEU A 67 -1.42 -3.33 1.84
C LEU A 67 -2.51 -4.41 1.99
N GLY A 68 -2.12 -5.65 2.35
CA GLY A 68 -3.02 -6.80 2.46
C GLY A 68 -3.07 -7.63 1.19
N SER A 69 -3.14 -8.96 1.31
CA SER A 69 -3.26 -9.87 0.19
C SER A 69 -4.57 -9.70 -0.59
N MET A 70 -5.66 -9.31 0.09
CA MET A 70 -7.01 -9.14 -0.48
C MET A 70 -7.26 -7.76 -1.10
N ALA A 71 -6.32 -6.83 -0.98
CA ALA A 71 -6.49 -5.47 -1.49
C ALA A 71 -6.60 -5.45 -3.02
N SER A 72 -7.38 -4.50 -3.54
CA SER A 72 -7.52 -4.33 -4.99
C SER A 72 -6.18 -3.94 -5.62
N PRO A 73 -5.87 -4.33 -6.87
CA PRO A 73 -4.56 -4.07 -7.47
C PRO A 73 -4.16 -2.59 -7.51
N GLY A 74 -5.15 -1.70 -7.61
CA GLY A 74 -4.98 -0.25 -7.59
C GLY A 74 -4.83 0.37 -6.19
N THR A 75 -4.80 -0.44 -5.12
CA THR A 75 -4.60 0.07 -3.75
C THR A 75 -3.22 0.70 -3.64
N PHE A 76 -3.14 1.88 -3.05
CA PHE A 76 -1.89 2.65 -2.95
C PHE A 76 -1.74 3.30 -1.58
N GLY A 77 -0.51 3.47 -1.12
CA GLY A 77 -0.25 3.93 0.24
C GLY A 77 1.21 4.22 0.54
N GLY A 78 1.48 4.48 1.81
CA GLY A 78 2.81 4.79 2.32
C GLY A 78 3.06 4.11 3.66
N VAL A 79 4.29 3.66 3.85
CA VAL A 79 4.80 3.12 5.11
C VAL A 79 5.83 4.05 5.71
N GLY A 80 5.85 4.13 7.04
CA GLY A 80 6.85 4.88 7.78
C GLY A 80 7.72 3.97 8.64
N ALA A 81 9.00 4.32 8.78
CA ALA A 81 9.97 3.59 9.62
C ALA A 81 9.54 3.48 11.10
N GLY A 82 8.68 4.39 11.59
CA GLY A 82 8.02 4.29 12.90
C GLY A 82 6.86 3.28 12.95
N SER A 83 6.86 2.31 12.04
CA SER A 83 5.83 1.29 11.84
C SER A 83 4.42 1.85 11.68
N THR A 84 4.30 2.96 10.94
CA THR A 84 3.01 3.54 10.55
C THR A 84 2.64 3.13 9.13
N LEU A 85 1.35 3.09 8.84
CA LEU A 85 0.83 2.74 7.52
C LEU A 85 -0.41 3.57 7.22
N PHE A 86 -0.53 4.01 5.97
CA PHE A 86 -1.83 4.32 5.39
C PHE A 86 -1.94 3.69 4.01
N TRP A 87 -3.16 3.36 3.61
CA TRP A 87 -3.46 2.99 2.23
C TRP A 87 -4.90 3.38 1.86
N ILE A 88 -5.13 3.51 0.55
CA ILE A 88 -6.40 3.80 -0.07
C ILE A 88 -6.69 2.69 -1.06
N ASP A 89 -7.86 2.05 -0.93
CA ASP A 89 -8.39 1.15 -1.94
C ASP A 89 -9.58 1.86 -2.61
N PRO A 90 -9.39 2.44 -3.82
CA PRO A 90 -10.44 3.16 -4.51
C PRO A 90 -11.60 2.27 -4.99
N GLU A 91 -11.34 0.98 -5.23
CA GLU A 91 -12.34 0.04 -5.73
C GLU A 91 -13.30 -0.36 -4.62
N ARG A 92 -12.79 -0.51 -3.39
CA ARG A 92 -13.58 -0.84 -2.19
C ARG A 92 -14.05 0.39 -1.40
N ASP A 93 -13.86 1.57 -1.96
CA ASP A 93 -14.18 2.86 -1.35
C ASP A 93 -13.70 3.06 0.11
N VAL A 94 -12.52 2.50 0.45
CA VAL A 94 -12.02 2.49 1.84
C VAL A 94 -10.62 3.08 1.95
N THR A 95 -10.34 3.67 3.11
CA THR A 95 -9.02 4.19 3.48
C THR A 95 -8.70 3.71 4.87
N PHE A 96 -7.50 3.17 5.04
CA PHE A 96 -6.97 2.72 6.32
C PHE A 96 -5.80 3.58 6.73
N VAL A 97 -5.74 3.91 8.02
CA VAL A 97 -4.62 4.60 8.65
C VAL A 97 -4.34 3.90 9.97
N CYS A 98 -3.10 3.50 10.18
CA CYS A 98 -2.62 2.98 11.45
C CYS A 98 -1.42 3.80 11.92
N LEU A 99 -1.58 4.37 13.10
CA LEU A 99 -0.54 5.12 13.79
C LEU A 99 -0.12 4.32 15.02
N THR A 100 1.18 4.10 15.16
CA THR A 100 1.76 3.39 16.29
C THR A 100 2.86 4.23 16.93
N SER A 101 3.15 3.94 18.20
CA SER A 101 4.36 4.36 18.86
C SER A 101 5.31 3.16 18.97
N GLY A 102 6.54 3.31 18.50
CA GLY A 102 7.55 2.25 18.50
C GLY A 102 7.88 1.74 17.09
N ALA A 103 9.17 1.46 16.87
CA ALA A 103 9.69 0.93 15.63
C ALA A 103 9.82 -0.59 15.73
N LEU A 104 9.15 -1.29 14.82
CA LEU A 104 9.31 -2.69 14.52
C LEU A 104 10.13 -2.82 13.24
N GLU A 105 11.02 -3.81 13.18
CA GLU A 105 11.76 -4.13 11.95
C GLU A 105 10.78 -4.32 10.78
N GLU A 106 11.17 -3.85 9.59
CA GLU A 106 10.23 -3.57 8.53
C GLU A 106 9.56 -4.85 7.97
N SER A 107 10.28 -5.97 7.87
CA SER A 107 9.70 -7.24 7.42
C SER A 107 8.65 -7.80 8.39
N TYR A 108 8.87 -7.69 9.70
CA TYR A 108 7.85 -8.07 10.71
C TYR A 108 6.69 -7.06 10.75
N SER A 109 6.98 -5.78 10.52
CA SER A 109 5.97 -4.75 10.35
C SER A 109 5.08 -5.04 9.13
N MET A 110 5.68 -5.54 8.04
CA MET A 110 4.97 -5.97 6.83
C MET A 110 3.99 -7.10 7.13
N ASP A 111 4.40 -8.19 7.78
CA ASP A 111 3.49 -9.30 8.12
C ASP A 111 2.32 -8.83 8.99
N ARG A 112 2.62 -8.02 10.01
CA ARG A 112 1.61 -7.45 10.91
C ARG A 112 0.60 -6.64 10.11
N PHE A 113 1.07 -5.76 9.23
CA PHE A 113 0.20 -4.90 8.45
C PHE A 113 -0.52 -5.62 7.34
N GLN A 114 0.07 -6.64 6.71
CA GLN A 114 -0.63 -7.50 5.77
C GLN A 114 -1.88 -8.09 6.44
N ARG A 115 -1.70 -8.67 7.63
CA ARG A 115 -2.79 -9.26 8.42
C ARG A 115 -3.84 -8.22 8.84
N LEU A 116 -3.42 -7.06 9.33
CA LEU A 116 -4.36 -6.00 9.73
C LEU A 116 -5.14 -5.44 8.54
N SER A 117 -4.47 -5.21 7.41
CA SER A 117 -5.10 -4.75 6.17
C SER A 117 -6.10 -5.78 5.66
N ASP A 118 -5.75 -7.07 5.66
CA ASP A 118 -6.65 -8.15 5.26
C ASP A 118 -7.88 -8.25 6.17
N LEU A 119 -7.71 -8.07 7.50
CA LEU A 119 -8.83 -8.03 8.43
C LEU A 119 -9.77 -6.84 8.17
N VAL A 120 -9.22 -5.66 7.87
CA VAL A 120 -10.02 -4.48 7.49
C VAL A 120 -10.78 -4.73 6.20
N LEU A 121 -10.08 -5.25 5.18
CA LEU A 121 -10.67 -5.53 3.87
C LEU A 121 -11.73 -6.64 3.91
N ALA A 122 -11.59 -7.62 4.81
CA ALA A 122 -12.58 -8.66 5.04
C ALA A 122 -13.82 -8.15 5.81
N ALA A 123 -13.67 -7.06 6.57
CA ALA A 123 -14.77 -6.42 7.29
C ALA A 123 -15.56 -5.43 6.42
N VAL A 124 -15.07 -5.11 5.22
CA VAL A 124 -15.84 -4.33 4.23
C VAL A 124 -16.93 -5.25 3.67
N VAL A 125 -18.15 -5.05 4.16
CA VAL A 125 -19.39 -5.61 3.63
C VAL A 125 -20.12 -4.49 2.92
N ASP A 126 -20.81 -4.81 1.83
CA ASP A 126 -21.59 -3.86 1.03
C ASP A 126 -22.52 -2.98 1.89
#